data_AF-A0A6I5ND15-F1
#
_entry.id   AF-A0A6I5ND15-F1
#
_cell.length_a   1.000
_cell.length_b   1.000
_cell.length_c   1.000
_cell.angle_alpha   90.00
_cell.angle_beta   90.00
_cell.angle_gamma   90.00
#
_symmetry.space_group_name_H-M   'P 1'
#
loop_
_entity.id
_entity.type
_entity.pdbx_description
1 polymer ?
#
loop_
_entity_poly.entity_id
_entity_poly.type
_entity_poly.pdbx_seq_one_letter_code
_entity_poly.pdbx_strand_id
1 'polypeptide(L)'
;MPIDTWFPLAIYYEDLPEADQHRAALLEAVLQLEQAGQARRAFPEMAWTGDLHGVEQVHLDSRFEWIVRQVECHTLCYLQALGLDLSQLDLYIQRAWPVVARHQQEVGSHCHNTAHVSAVYYIAVPES
;
A
#
# COMPACT_ATOMS: atom_id res chain seq x y z
N MET A 1 -36.45 6.23 -19.87
CA MET A 1 -36.39 5.21 -18.80
C MET A 1 -35.38 5.70 -17.79
N PRO A 2 -35.75 6.00 -16.54
CA PRO A 2 -34.79 6.45 -15.54
C PRO A 2 -33.87 5.29 -15.14
N ILE A 3 -32.59 5.60 -14.92
CA ILE A 3 -31.56 4.69 -14.42
C ILE A 3 -30.94 5.40 -13.22
N ASP A 4 -30.92 4.73 -12.06
CA ASP A 4 -30.32 5.26 -10.84
C ASP A 4 -29.12 4.40 -10.41
N THR A 5 -28.08 5.05 -9.88
CA THR A 5 -26.91 4.37 -9.30
C THR A 5 -27.03 4.39 -7.78
N TRP A 6 -27.09 3.21 -7.17
CA TRP A 6 -27.21 3.05 -5.73
C TRP A 6 -25.95 2.38 -5.18
N PHE A 7 -25.36 2.98 -4.14
CA PHE A 7 -24.18 2.46 -3.41
C PHE A 7 -22.96 2.16 -4.29
N PRO A 8 -22.50 3.12 -5.12
CA PRO A 8 -21.31 2.90 -5.93
C PRO A 8 -20.08 2.66 -5.04
N LEU A 9 -19.22 1.74 -5.44
CA LEU A 9 -17.90 1.59 -4.84
C LEU A 9 -17.03 2.77 -5.27
N ALA A 10 -16.50 3.52 -4.31
CA ALA A 10 -15.50 4.54 -4.57
C ALA A 10 -14.11 3.91 -4.64
N ILE A 11 -13.34 4.30 -5.66
CA ILE A 11 -11.93 3.94 -5.82
C ILE A 11 -11.16 5.24 -5.97
N TYR A 12 -10.18 5.44 -5.10
CA TYR A 12 -9.28 6.59 -5.13
C TYR A 12 -7.97 6.21 -5.84
N TYR A 13 -7.54 7.04 -6.78
CA TYR A 13 -6.26 6.93 -7.46
C TYR A 13 -5.65 8.31 -7.63
N GLU A 14 -4.34 8.42 -7.49
CA GLU A 14 -3.59 9.66 -7.67
C GLU A 14 -2.14 9.33 -8.02
N ASP A 15 -1.55 10.15 -8.89
CA ASP A 15 -0.11 10.13 -9.16
C ASP A 15 0.57 11.08 -8.17
N LEU A 16 1.40 10.52 -7.28
CA LEU A 16 2.00 11.30 -6.20
C LEU A 16 3.07 12.27 -6.74
N PRO A 17 3.00 13.57 -6.40
CA PRO A 17 4.05 14.53 -6.75
C PRO A 17 5.40 14.09 -6.20
N GLU A 18 6.48 14.36 -6.93
CA GLU A 18 7.87 14.07 -6.51
C GLU A 18 8.20 12.57 -6.36
N ALA A 19 7.30 11.66 -6.75
CA ALA A 19 7.52 10.21 -6.69
C ALA A 19 8.87 9.77 -7.29
N ASP A 20 9.25 10.35 -8.43
CA ASP A 20 10.52 10.04 -9.09
C ASP A 20 11.76 10.34 -8.23
N GLN A 21 11.68 11.36 -7.38
CA GLN A 21 12.79 11.74 -6.48
C GLN A 21 12.98 10.72 -5.35
N HIS A 22 11.89 10.07 -4.92
CA HIS A 22 11.89 9.09 -3.84
C HIS A 22 12.02 7.65 -4.32
N ARG A 23 11.72 7.39 -5.60
CA ARG A 23 11.64 6.05 -6.19
C ARG A 23 12.89 5.21 -5.92
N ALA A 24 14.07 5.74 -6.19
CA ALA A 24 15.33 4.99 -6.04
C ALA A 24 15.57 4.58 -4.58
N ALA A 25 15.38 5.50 -3.65
CA ALA A 25 15.58 5.25 -2.21
C ALA A 25 14.56 4.25 -1.65
N LEU A 26 13.28 4.37 -2.04
CA LEU A 26 12.25 3.42 -1.65
C LEU A 26 12.54 2.02 -2.21
N LEU A 27 12.92 1.92 -3.48
CA LEU A 27 13.25 0.65 -4.11
C LEU A 27 14.44 -0.03 -3.41
N GLU A 28 15.48 0.73 -3.12
CA GLU A 28 16.65 0.22 -2.38
C GLU A 28 16.24 -0.28 -0.99
N ALA A 29 15.47 0.51 -0.23
CA ALA A 29 15.02 0.13 1.11
C ALA A 29 14.18 -1.17 1.08
N VAL A 30 13.28 -1.31 0.11
CA VAL A 30 12.47 -2.52 -0.08
C VAL A 30 13.35 -3.74 -0.38
N LEU A 31 14.30 -3.62 -1.30
CA LEU A 31 15.18 -4.74 -1.67
C LEU A 31 16.12 -5.13 -0.53
N GLN A 32 16.58 -4.18 0.29
CA GLN A 32 17.34 -4.46 1.50
C GLN A 32 16.50 -5.25 2.52
N LEU A 33 15.23 -4.86 2.72
CA LEU A 33 14.31 -5.57 3.62
C LEU A 33 14.01 -6.98 3.13
N GLU A 34 13.81 -7.16 1.83
CA GLU A 34 13.62 -8.49 1.23
C GLU A 34 14.83 -9.39 1.47
N GLN A 35 16.04 -8.88 1.24
CA GLN A 35 17.28 -9.64 1.44
C GLN A 35 17.51 -10.02 2.91
N ALA A 36 17.08 -9.18 3.85
CA ALA A 36 17.20 -9.44 5.29
C ALA A 36 16.12 -10.40 5.82
N GLY A 37 15.04 -10.63 5.06
CA GLY A 37 13.93 -11.48 5.45
C GLY A 37 14.35 -12.94 5.67
N GLN A 38 13.95 -13.52 6.80
CA GLN A 38 14.42 -14.84 7.23
C GLN A 38 13.49 -16.00 6.84
N ALA A 39 12.23 -15.70 6.48
CA ALA A 39 11.25 -16.72 6.15
C ALA A 39 11.36 -17.19 4.69
N ARG A 40 11.26 -18.50 4.48
CA ARG A 40 11.15 -19.07 3.13
C ARG A 40 9.70 -18.89 2.67
N ARG A 41 9.52 -18.43 1.43
CA ARG A 41 8.21 -18.44 0.76
C ARG A 41 7.60 -19.84 0.82
N ALA A 42 6.28 -19.91 1.03
CA ALA A 42 5.55 -21.18 1.05
C ALA A 42 5.71 -21.94 -0.28
N PHE A 43 5.63 -21.21 -1.40
CA PHE A 43 5.86 -21.74 -2.75
C PHE A 43 6.63 -20.72 -3.61
N PRO A 44 7.39 -21.16 -4.63
CA PRO A 44 8.18 -20.27 -5.50
C PRO A 44 7.38 -19.17 -6.22
N GLU A 45 6.13 -19.45 -6.56
CA GLU A 45 5.19 -18.59 -7.29
C GLU A 45 4.53 -17.54 -6.37
N MET A 46 4.80 -17.59 -5.06
CA MET A 46 4.30 -16.57 -4.15
C MET A 46 5.20 -15.32 -4.23
N ALA A 47 4.60 -14.13 -4.35
CA ALA A 47 5.33 -12.89 -4.17
C ALA A 47 5.91 -12.83 -2.74
N TRP A 48 7.04 -12.14 -2.58
CA TRP A 48 7.53 -11.84 -1.23
C TRP A 48 6.68 -10.70 -0.66
N THR A 49 6.03 -10.93 0.49
CA THR A 49 5.28 -9.90 1.21
C THR A 49 5.92 -9.68 2.57
N GLY A 50 6.27 -8.43 2.88
CA GLY A 50 6.96 -8.11 4.13
C GLY A 50 6.21 -8.59 5.36
N ASP A 51 4.88 -8.60 5.31
CA ASP A 51 4.05 -8.98 6.44
C ASP A 51 4.11 -10.46 6.85
N LEU A 52 4.39 -11.35 5.90
CA LEU A 52 4.67 -12.76 6.16
C LEU A 52 6.14 -13.01 6.52
N HIS A 53 6.99 -11.98 6.41
CA HIS A 53 8.44 -12.07 6.56
C HIS A 53 8.98 -11.13 7.66
N GLY A 54 8.12 -10.66 8.59
CA GLY A 54 8.49 -9.87 9.77
C GLY A 54 8.79 -8.39 9.49
N VAL A 55 8.24 -7.86 8.40
CA VAL A 55 8.39 -6.48 7.91
C VAL A 55 7.00 -5.85 7.73
N GLU A 56 6.16 -5.95 8.77
CA GLU A 56 4.76 -5.48 8.78
C GLU A 56 4.55 -4.04 9.30
N GLN A 57 5.63 -3.38 9.71
CA GLN A 57 5.59 -2.04 10.33
C GLN A 57 6.47 -1.01 9.61
N VAL A 58 6.57 -1.05 8.28
CA VAL A 58 7.43 -0.07 7.56
C VAL A 58 6.97 1.37 7.70
N HIS A 59 5.74 1.60 8.16
CA HIS A 59 5.26 2.93 8.51
C HIS A 59 6.01 3.57 9.70
N LEU A 60 6.75 2.78 10.49
CA LEU A 60 7.62 3.27 11.57
C LEU A 60 9.08 3.45 11.14
N ASP A 61 9.42 3.07 9.91
CA ASP A 61 10.78 3.17 9.38
C ASP A 61 10.94 4.50 8.63
N SER A 62 11.92 5.32 9.05
CA SER A 62 12.17 6.65 8.50
C SER A 62 12.49 6.64 7.00
N ARG A 63 12.96 5.51 6.45
CA ARG A 63 13.19 5.37 5.00
C ARG A 63 11.90 5.46 4.18
N PHE A 64 10.75 5.20 4.81
CA PHE A 64 9.43 5.23 4.19
C PHE A 64 8.61 6.47 4.60
N GLU A 65 9.19 7.39 5.38
CA GLU A 65 8.46 8.54 5.94
C GLU A 65 7.71 9.35 4.86
N TRP A 66 8.35 9.58 3.72
CA TRP A 66 7.72 10.30 2.62
C TRP A 66 6.44 9.61 2.15
N ILE A 67 6.48 8.31 1.82
CA ILE A 67 5.30 7.61 1.32
C ILE A 67 4.23 7.44 2.40
N VAL A 68 4.64 7.27 3.66
CA VAL A 68 3.71 7.22 4.80
C VAL A 68 2.90 8.51 4.88
N ARG A 69 3.57 9.68 4.84
CA ARG A 69 2.89 10.99 4.84
C ARG A 69 1.94 11.17 3.66
N GLN A 70 2.31 10.66 2.48
CA GLN A 70 1.41 10.68 1.31
C GLN A 70 0.17 9.82 1.56
N VAL A 71 0.33 8.59 2.05
CA VAL A 71 -0.82 7.70 2.34
C VAL A 71 -1.73 8.31 3.41
N GLU A 72 -1.19 8.92 4.45
CA GLU A 72 -1.98 9.63 5.48
C GLU A 72 -2.80 10.78 4.87
N CYS A 73 -2.15 11.65 4.08
CA CYS A 73 -2.79 12.77 3.40
C CYS A 73 -3.91 12.29 2.45
N HIS A 74 -3.60 11.34 1.57
CA HIS A 74 -4.54 10.86 0.57
C HIS A 74 -5.69 10.04 1.17
N THR A 75 -5.48 9.38 2.30
CA THR A 75 -6.57 8.73 3.05
C THR A 75 -7.57 9.77 3.58
N LEU A 76 -7.08 10.90 4.11
CA LEU A 76 -7.96 11.99 4.54
C LEU A 76 -8.73 12.60 3.35
N CYS A 77 -8.06 12.83 2.22
CA CYS A 77 -8.70 13.29 0.99
C CYS A 77 -9.81 12.33 0.52
N TYR A 78 -9.55 11.03 0.54
CA TYR A 78 -10.53 10.00 0.19
C TYR A 78 -11.76 10.03 1.11
N LEU A 79 -11.57 10.06 2.43
CA LEU A 79 -12.66 10.08 3.39
C LEU A 79 -13.48 11.38 3.31
N GLN A 80 -12.81 12.51 3.09
CA GLN A 80 -13.48 13.79 2.86
C GLN A 80 -14.31 13.78 1.57
N ALA A 81 -13.81 13.19 0.49
CA ALA A 81 -14.54 13.05 -0.78
C ALA A 81 -15.78 12.16 -0.64
N LEU A 82 -15.74 11.18 0.27
CA LEU A 82 -16.89 10.36 0.66
C LEU A 82 -17.89 11.10 1.58
N GLY A 83 -17.59 12.32 2.00
CA GLY A 83 -18.45 13.15 2.84
C GLY A 83 -18.36 12.85 4.33
N LEU A 84 -17.30 12.18 4.79
CA LEU A 84 -17.08 11.94 6.22
C LEU A 84 -16.65 13.24 6.93
N ASP A 85 -17.10 13.41 8.17
CA ASP A 85 -16.64 14.47 9.06
C ASP A 85 -15.32 14.05 9.73
N LEU A 86 -14.22 14.61 9.23
CA LEU A 86 -12.87 14.30 9.72
C LEU A 86 -12.63 14.72 11.18
N SER A 87 -13.45 15.61 11.76
CA SER A 87 -13.31 16.01 13.17
C SER A 87 -13.74 14.92 14.16
N GLN A 88 -14.40 13.87 13.67
CA GLN A 88 -14.88 12.74 14.47
C GLN A 88 -14.02 11.48 14.28
N LEU A 89 -12.89 11.59 13.58
CA LEU A 89 -12.06 10.47 13.18
C LEU A 89 -10.62 10.66 13.65
N ASP A 90 -10.06 9.59 14.22
CA ASP A 90 -8.62 9.41 14.36
C ASP A 90 -8.20 8.27 13.43
N LEU A 91 -7.15 8.50 12.64
CA LEU A 91 -6.61 7.52 11.71
C LEU A 91 -5.27 6.98 12.21
N TYR A 92 -5.12 5.66 12.09
CA TYR A 92 -3.90 4.96 12.47
C TYR A 92 -3.55 3.93 11.39
N ILE A 93 -2.29 3.92 10.96
CA ILE A 93 -1.76 2.84 10.14
C ILE A 93 -1.50 1.66 11.07
N GLN A 94 -2.32 0.61 10.98
CA GLN A 94 -2.14 -0.58 11.81
C GLN A 94 -0.98 -1.46 11.32
N ARG A 95 -0.85 -1.58 9.98
CA ARG A 95 0.14 -2.41 9.31
C ARG A 95 0.49 -1.76 7.98
N ALA A 96 1.76 -1.80 7.62
CA ALA A 96 2.25 -1.42 6.29
C ALA A 96 3.45 -2.29 5.97
N TRP A 97 3.49 -2.84 4.76
CA TRP A 97 4.56 -3.74 4.34
C TRP A 97 4.88 -3.58 2.86
N PRO A 98 6.12 -3.80 2.45
CA PRO A 98 6.50 -3.87 1.07
C PRO A 98 6.11 -5.21 0.44
N VAL A 99 5.90 -5.20 -0.87
CA VAL A 99 5.66 -6.41 -1.67
C VAL A 99 6.65 -6.41 -2.83
N VAL A 100 7.31 -7.55 -3.05
CA VAL A 100 8.19 -7.78 -4.20
C VAL A 100 7.65 -9.00 -4.97
N ALA A 101 7.07 -8.71 -6.13
CA ALA A 101 6.63 -9.73 -7.09
C ALA A 101 7.58 -9.75 -8.29
N ARG A 102 8.14 -10.92 -8.60
CA ARG A 102 8.91 -11.16 -9.84
C ARG A 102 8.04 -11.90 -10.86
N HIS A 103 8.59 -12.16 -12.05
CA HIS A 103 7.90 -12.92 -13.09
C HIS A 103 7.32 -14.24 -12.53
N GLN A 104 6.07 -14.55 -12.89
CA GLN A 104 5.30 -15.71 -12.40
C GLN A 104 5.03 -15.71 -10.89
N GLN A 105 5.20 -14.58 -10.20
CA GLN A 105 4.85 -14.45 -8.80
C GLN A 105 3.57 -13.64 -8.61
N GLU A 106 2.76 -14.02 -7.63
CA GLU A 106 1.49 -13.36 -7.35
C GLU A 106 1.23 -13.12 -5.87
N VAL A 107 0.31 -12.20 -5.61
CA VAL A 107 -0.43 -12.11 -4.35
C VAL A 107 -1.85 -12.56 -4.66
N GLY A 108 -2.28 -13.66 -4.05
CA GLY A 108 -3.61 -14.21 -4.27
C GLY A 108 -4.74 -13.25 -3.87
N SER A 109 -5.92 -13.44 -4.45
CA SER A 109 -7.12 -12.64 -4.13
C SER A 109 -7.47 -12.74 -2.64
N HIS A 110 -7.70 -11.59 -2.00
CA HIS A 110 -8.00 -11.51 -0.56
C HIS A 110 -8.64 -10.16 -0.18
N CYS A 111 -8.99 -10.02 1.10
CA CYS A 111 -9.49 -8.79 1.71
C CYS A 111 -8.80 -8.53 3.06
N HIS A 112 -8.80 -7.28 3.53
CA HIS A 112 -8.22 -6.88 4.82
C HIS A 112 -9.33 -6.74 5.87
N ASN A 113 -9.69 -7.83 6.52
CA ASN A 113 -10.86 -7.91 7.42
C ASN A 113 -10.80 -7.01 8.67
N THR A 114 -9.63 -6.46 9.00
CA THR A 114 -9.43 -5.63 10.21
C THR A 114 -9.11 -4.17 9.88
N ALA A 115 -9.23 -3.77 8.60
CA ALA A 115 -8.97 -2.42 8.14
C ALA A 115 -10.24 -1.76 7.58
N HIS A 116 -10.39 -0.46 7.81
CA HIS A 116 -11.46 0.35 7.21
C HIS A 116 -11.08 0.84 5.81
N VAL A 117 -9.79 1.12 5.60
CA VAL A 117 -9.21 1.56 4.33
C VAL A 117 -7.94 0.77 4.08
N SER A 118 -7.76 0.32 2.85
CA SER A 118 -6.52 -0.28 2.35
C SER A 118 -5.99 0.58 1.21
N ALA A 119 -4.67 0.74 1.14
CA ALA A 119 -4.00 1.50 0.10
C ALA A 119 -2.80 0.72 -0.44
N VAL A 120 -2.41 1.01 -1.68
CA VAL A 120 -1.21 0.48 -2.32
C VAL A 120 -0.51 1.61 -3.06
N TYR A 121 0.82 1.61 -3.00
CA TYR A 121 1.68 2.48 -3.79
C TYR A 121 2.64 1.64 -4.62
N TYR A 122 2.71 1.92 -5.92
CA TYR A 122 3.57 1.19 -6.85
C TYR A 122 4.90 1.92 -7.03
N ILE A 123 5.97 1.42 -6.41
CA ILE A 123 7.33 2.00 -6.53
C ILE A 123 7.93 1.71 -7.93
N ALA A 124 7.72 0.49 -8.42
CA ALA A 124 8.20 0.05 -9.72
C ALA A 124 7.19 -0.91 -10.34
N VAL A 125 6.86 -0.65 -11.60
CA VAL A 125 5.98 -1.48 -12.43
C VAL A 125 6.82 -1.93 -13.64
N PRO A 126 6.74 -3.21 -14.07
CA PRO A 126 7.42 -3.67 -15.27
C PRO A 126 6.98 -2.86 -16.50
N GLU A 127 7.91 -2.57 -17.41
CA GLU A 127 7.56 -2.06 -18.73
C GLU A 127 6.80 -3.16 -19.49
N SER A 128 5.68 -2.78 -20.11
CA SER A 128 4.83 -3.69 -20.90
C SER A 128 5.42 -4.00 -22.27
#